data_AF-S4NPX5-F1
#
_entry.id   AF-S4NPX5-F1
#
_cell.length_a   1.000
_cell.length_b   1.000
_cell.length_c   1.000
_cell.angle_alpha   90.00
_cell.angle_beta   90.00
_cell.angle_gamma   90.00
#
_symmetry.space_group_name_H-M   'P 1'
#
loop_
_entity.id
_entity.type
_entity.pdbx_description
1 polymer ?
#
loop_
_entity_poly.entity_id
_entity_poly.type
_entity_poly.pdbx_seq_one_letter_code
_entity_poly.pdbx_strand_id
1 'polypeptide(L)'
;MSEEKTKSCVMCGKKIPAYSNFCPYCGAKQPWLDEDEVQNKDVEQFMKWYQKPVGKFVSLVVAAAMIYFVGSMFTLQDGPGHNTVAREINEYLFNAQDKTPYGKKPSVKADKNKGVTIKISQDSQAIKELKAGKPDKWNYLVNRSRSRSKAFHKVYANPEYAKFKVVDKHDKKKVLLKIDSGDIKYNIADKYNK
;
A
#
# COMPACT_ATOMS: atom_id res chain seq x y z
N MET A 1 -18.29 -35.91 32.24
CA MET A 1 -16.88 -35.81 32.64
C MET A 1 -16.17 -36.96 31.94
N SER A 2 -15.38 -36.66 30.91
CA SER A 2 -14.72 -37.71 30.11
C SER A 2 -13.53 -38.26 30.87
N GLU A 3 -13.48 -39.58 31.05
CA GLU A 3 -12.31 -40.27 31.62
C GLU A 3 -11.08 -39.98 30.74
N GLU A 4 -10.03 -39.40 31.32
CA GLU A 4 -8.80 -39.13 30.59
C GLU A 4 -8.08 -40.46 30.29
N LYS A 5 -8.06 -40.84 29.01
CA LYS A 5 -7.35 -42.05 28.55
C LYS A 5 -5.84 -41.92 28.78
N THR A 6 -5.23 -42.98 29.29
CA THR A 6 -3.78 -43.04 29.58
C THR A 6 -3.11 -44.18 28.82
N LYS A 7 -1.83 -44.01 28.47
CA LYS A 7 -0.96 -45.00 27.83
C LYS A 7 0.31 -45.22 28.65
N SER A 8 0.95 -46.38 28.51
CA SER A 8 2.24 -46.64 29.15
C SER A 8 3.40 -46.22 28.25
N CYS A 9 4.42 -45.59 28.83
CA CYS A 9 5.61 -45.20 28.10
C CYS A 9 6.39 -46.43 27.59
N VAL A 10 6.70 -46.47 26.30
CA VAL A 10 7.43 -47.60 25.68
C VAL A 10 8.87 -47.78 26.21
N MET A 11 9.46 -46.73 26.78
CA MET A 11 10.84 -46.77 27.31
C MET A 11 10.93 -46.96 28.81
N CYS A 12 10.07 -46.30 29.60
CA CYS A 12 10.18 -46.32 31.07
C CYS A 12 8.98 -46.95 31.79
N GLY A 13 7.97 -47.41 31.04
CA GLY A 13 6.80 -48.12 31.59
C GLY A 13 5.82 -47.26 32.40
N LYS A 14 6.13 -45.98 32.67
CA LYS A 14 5.24 -45.09 33.42
C LYS A 14 3.99 -44.75 32.63
N LYS A 15 2.83 -44.68 33.32
CA LYS A 15 1.57 -44.22 32.74
C LYS A 15 1.62 -42.71 32.46
N ILE A 16 1.20 -42.33 31.27
CA ILE A 16 1.19 -40.97 30.74
C ILE A 16 -0.14 -40.73 30.01
N PRO A 17 -0.55 -39.47 29.77
CA PRO A 17 -1.76 -39.21 28.98
C PRO A 17 -1.64 -39.75 27.55
N ALA A 18 -2.74 -40.29 26.99
CA ALA A 18 -2.74 -40.91 25.66
C ALA A 18 -2.26 -39.96 24.55
N TYR A 19 -2.61 -38.67 24.65
CA TYR A 19 -2.23 -37.61 23.70
C TYR A 19 -0.75 -37.19 23.76
N SER A 20 0.02 -37.65 24.76
CA SER A 20 1.38 -37.16 24.99
C SER A 20 2.35 -37.71 23.94
N ASN A 21 3.03 -36.80 23.22
CA ASN A 21 4.02 -37.13 22.19
C ASN A 21 5.38 -37.54 22.76
N PHE A 22 5.68 -37.12 23.98
CA PHE A 22 6.94 -37.39 24.68
C PHE A 22 6.67 -37.75 26.12
N CYS A 23 7.37 -38.75 26.65
CA CYS A 23 7.22 -39.11 28.05
C CYS A 23 7.81 -37.98 28.93
N PRO A 24 7.03 -37.35 29.83
CA PRO A 24 7.53 -36.29 30.71
C PRO A 24 8.59 -36.79 31.70
N TYR A 25 8.69 -38.10 31.91
CA TYR A 25 9.61 -38.69 32.88
C TYR A 25 10.95 -39.13 32.28
N CYS A 26 11.00 -39.47 31.00
CA CYS A 26 12.23 -39.97 30.37
C CYS A 26 12.57 -39.31 29.03
N GLY A 27 11.73 -38.38 28.55
CA GLY A 27 11.95 -37.65 27.30
C GLY A 27 11.76 -38.47 26.02
N ALA A 28 11.51 -39.79 26.12
CA ALA A 28 11.37 -40.63 24.95
C ALA A 28 10.12 -40.26 24.13
N LYS A 29 10.28 -40.17 22.81
CA LYS A 29 9.18 -40.01 21.85
C LYS A 29 8.25 -41.22 21.95
N GLN A 30 6.95 -40.96 22.04
CA GLN A 30 5.93 -41.99 22.15
C GLN A 30 5.27 -42.19 20.78
N PRO A 31 4.94 -43.44 20.40
CA PRO A 31 4.08 -43.67 19.26
C PRO A 31 2.72 -43.01 19.52
N TRP A 32 2.13 -42.48 18.45
CA TRP A 32 0.74 -42.09 18.46
C TRP A 32 -0.09 -43.35 18.67
N LEU A 33 -1.00 -43.32 19.65
CA LEU A 33 -2.07 -44.29 19.65
C LEU A 33 -3.03 -43.79 18.58
N ASP A 34 -3.24 -44.60 17.54
CA ASP A 34 -4.26 -44.38 16.53
C ASP A 34 -5.63 -44.63 17.18
N GLU A 35 -5.99 -43.77 18.13
CA GLU A 35 -7.36 -43.70 18.61
C GLU A 35 -8.07 -42.61 17.82
N ASP A 36 -8.85 -43.11 16.87
CA ASP A 36 -9.96 -42.46 16.23
C ASP A 36 -9.56 -41.14 15.56
N GLU A 37 -9.07 -41.25 14.32
CA GLU A 37 -9.59 -40.35 13.28
C GLU A 37 -11.09 -40.27 13.54
N VAL A 38 -11.55 -39.13 14.06
CA VAL A 38 -12.97 -38.89 14.23
C VAL A 38 -13.56 -39.17 12.86
N GLN A 39 -14.21 -40.34 12.72
CA GLN A 39 -14.96 -40.74 11.54
C GLN A 39 -16.17 -39.80 11.49
N ASN A 40 -15.90 -38.54 11.16
CA ASN A 40 -16.90 -37.61 10.75
C ASN A 40 -17.43 -38.19 9.45
N LYS A 41 -18.60 -38.84 9.55
CA LYS A 41 -19.34 -39.34 8.38
C LYS A 41 -19.45 -38.28 7.30
N ASP A 42 -19.51 -37.01 7.71
CA ASP A 42 -19.49 -35.83 6.84
C ASP A 42 -18.21 -35.72 6.00
N VAL A 43 -17.03 -36.00 6.57
CA VAL A 43 -15.74 -35.97 5.86
C VAL A 43 -15.63 -37.16 4.91
N GLU A 44 -16.07 -38.35 5.34
CA GLU A 44 -16.04 -39.54 4.49
C GLU A 44 -17.02 -39.40 3.30
N GLN A 45 -18.20 -38.84 3.54
CA GLN A 45 -19.20 -38.56 2.51
C GLN A 45 -18.74 -37.46 1.54
N PHE A 46 -18.05 -36.42 2.05
CA PHE A 46 -17.41 -35.40 1.23
C PHE A 46 -16.30 -36.00 0.34
N MET A 47 -15.44 -36.85 0.89
CA MET A 47 -14.37 -37.53 0.14
C MET A 47 -14.92 -38.47 -0.95
N LYS A 48 -15.99 -39.24 -0.65
CA LYS A 48 -16.67 -40.09 -1.64
C LYS A 48 -17.32 -39.27 -2.77
N TRP A 49 -17.85 -38.09 -2.46
CA TRP A 49 -18.40 -37.18 -3.47
C TRP A 49 -17.30 -36.52 -4.31
N TYR A 50 -16.19 -36.10 -3.68
CA TYR A 50 -15.02 -35.53 -4.35
C TYR A 50 -14.29 -36.54 -5.25
N GLN A 51 -14.34 -37.84 -4.96
CA GLN A 51 -13.75 -38.85 -5.85
C GLN A 51 -14.49 -38.99 -7.19
N LYS A 52 -15.77 -38.60 -7.28
CA LYS A 52 -16.53 -38.64 -8.54
C LYS A 52 -16.06 -37.53 -9.49
N PRO A 53 -16.02 -37.78 -10.81
CA PRO A 53 -15.55 -36.79 -11.80
C PRO A 53 -16.33 -35.48 -11.73
N VAL A 54 -17.64 -35.55 -11.45
CA VAL A 54 -18.51 -34.37 -11.28
C VAL A 54 -18.15 -33.58 -10.02
N GLY A 55 -17.86 -34.25 -8.90
CA GLY A 55 -17.49 -33.60 -7.64
C GLY A 55 -16.16 -32.84 -7.76
N LYS A 56 -15.17 -33.42 -8.45
CA LYS A 56 -13.91 -32.73 -8.77
C LYS A 56 -14.14 -31.47 -9.60
N PHE A 57 -14.91 -31.58 -10.69
CA PHE A 57 -15.21 -30.43 -11.55
C PHE A 57 -15.92 -29.31 -10.80
N VAL A 58 -16.97 -29.62 -10.03
CA VAL A 58 -17.70 -28.63 -9.24
C VAL A 58 -16.78 -27.94 -8.23
N SER A 59 -15.93 -28.70 -7.53
CA SER A 59 -14.99 -28.13 -6.56
C SER A 59 -13.98 -27.16 -7.20
N LEU A 60 -13.47 -27.49 -8.39
CA LEU A 60 -12.53 -26.64 -9.13
C LEU A 60 -13.19 -25.35 -9.62
N VAL A 61 -14.43 -25.45 -10.12
CA VAL A 61 -15.21 -24.29 -10.54
C VAL A 61 -15.50 -23.36 -9.36
N VAL A 62 -15.88 -23.90 -8.21
CA VAL A 62 -16.11 -23.10 -6.98
C VAL A 62 -14.83 -22.43 -6.51
N ALA A 63 -13.69 -23.14 -6.50
CA ALA A 63 -12.40 -22.56 -6.15
C ALA A 63 -11.99 -21.43 -7.12
N ALA A 64 -12.13 -21.65 -8.43
CA ALA A 64 -11.87 -20.63 -9.44
C ALA A 64 -12.80 -19.42 -9.29
N ALA A 65 -14.08 -19.63 -9.01
CA ALA A 65 -15.05 -18.58 -8.76
C ALA A 65 -14.71 -17.77 -7.49
N MET A 66 -14.25 -18.42 -6.42
CA MET A 66 -13.77 -17.76 -5.21
C MET A 66 -12.53 -16.90 -5.50
N ILE A 67 -11.56 -17.43 -6.25
CA ILE A 67 -10.36 -16.67 -6.66
C ILE A 67 -10.75 -15.47 -7.53
N TYR A 68 -11.65 -15.67 -8.50
CA TYR A 68 -12.16 -14.59 -9.35
C TYR A 68 -12.93 -13.55 -8.54
N PHE A 69 -13.79 -13.96 -7.62
CA PHE A 69 -14.57 -13.07 -6.76
C PHE A 69 -13.67 -12.25 -5.84
N VAL A 70 -12.72 -12.88 -5.14
CA VAL A 70 -11.74 -12.20 -4.30
C VAL A 70 -10.86 -11.27 -5.15
N GLY A 71 -10.38 -11.74 -6.31
CA GLY A 71 -9.63 -10.92 -7.26
C GLY A 71 -10.42 -9.72 -7.78
N SER A 72 -11.73 -9.85 -7.97
CA SER A 72 -12.62 -8.76 -8.40
C SER A 72 -12.89 -7.73 -7.29
N MET A 73 -12.85 -8.17 -6.03
CA MET A 73 -12.99 -7.29 -4.85
C MET A 73 -11.72 -6.46 -4.62
N PHE A 74 -10.55 -6.96 -5.04
CA PHE A 74 -9.31 -6.19 -5.06
C PHE A 74 -9.12 -5.52 -6.42
N THR A 75 -9.74 -4.35 -6.60
CA THR A 75 -9.38 -3.45 -7.70
C THR A 75 -7.97 -2.89 -7.49
N LEU A 76 -6.94 -3.69 -7.79
CA LEU A 76 -5.52 -3.27 -7.86
C LEU A 76 -5.28 -2.09 -8.83
N GLN A 77 -6.30 -1.67 -9.55
CA GLN A 77 -6.27 -0.60 -10.54
C GLN A 77 -6.47 0.79 -9.94
N ASP A 78 -7.05 0.90 -8.75
CA ASP A 78 -7.16 2.19 -8.06
C ASP A 78 -5.94 2.36 -7.13
N GLY A 79 -4.91 3.03 -7.63
CA GLY A 79 -3.81 3.52 -6.80
C GLY A 79 -4.30 4.32 -5.58
N PRO A 80 -3.42 4.70 -4.64
CA PRO A 80 -3.80 5.42 -3.43
C PRO A 80 -4.73 6.59 -3.74
N GLY A 81 -5.79 6.72 -2.95
CA GLY A 81 -6.77 7.79 -3.14
C GLY A 81 -6.10 9.17 -3.23
N HIS A 82 -6.68 10.06 -4.03
CA HIS A 82 -6.14 11.40 -4.29
C HIS A 82 -5.77 12.19 -3.01
N ASN A 83 -6.49 12.00 -1.89
CA ASN A 83 -6.13 12.61 -0.61
C ASN A 83 -4.81 12.09 -0.04
N THR A 84 -4.55 10.78 -0.18
CA THR A 84 -3.28 10.16 0.23
C THR A 84 -2.13 10.69 -0.61
N VAL A 85 -2.32 10.78 -1.93
CA VAL A 85 -1.36 11.38 -2.87
C VAL A 85 -1.05 12.83 -2.48
N ALA A 86 -2.08 13.62 -2.19
CA ALA A 86 -1.90 15.02 -1.78
C ALA A 86 -1.12 15.14 -0.47
N ARG A 87 -1.43 14.30 0.54
CA ARG A 87 -0.72 14.28 1.83
C ARG A 87 0.76 13.92 1.66
N GLU A 88 1.05 12.84 0.94
CA GLU A 88 2.41 12.38 0.72
C GLU A 88 3.27 13.44 0.01
N ILE A 89 2.71 14.10 -1.02
CA ILE A 89 3.44 15.16 -1.71
C ILE A 89 3.64 16.38 -0.79
N ASN A 90 2.66 16.71 0.04
CA ASN A 90 2.78 17.81 0.99
C ASN A 90 3.88 17.55 2.03
N GLU A 91 3.96 16.32 2.55
CA GLU A 91 5.05 15.87 3.42
C GLU A 91 6.40 15.89 2.70
N TYR A 92 6.46 15.37 1.47
CA TYR A 92 7.70 15.30 0.69
C TYR A 92 8.28 16.69 0.31
N LEU A 93 7.41 17.67 0.02
CA LEU A 93 7.81 19.00 -0.41
C LEU A 93 8.01 19.98 0.74
N PHE A 94 7.19 19.89 1.79
CA PHE A 94 7.10 20.89 2.84
C PHE A 94 7.30 20.33 4.25
N ASN A 95 7.51 19.02 4.39
CA ASN A 95 7.67 18.34 5.67
C ASN A 95 6.54 18.67 6.66
N ALA A 96 5.32 18.87 6.14
CA ALA A 96 4.14 19.31 6.90
C ALA A 96 4.32 20.60 7.74
N GLN A 97 5.29 21.46 7.39
CA GLN A 97 5.56 22.68 8.14
C GLN A 97 4.56 23.80 7.83
N ASP A 98 4.12 24.50 8.88
CA ASP A 98 3.22 25.66 8.77
C ASP A 98 3.92 26.91 8.24
N LYS A 99 5.22 27.06 8.46
CA LYS A 99 6.03 28.17 7.96
C LYS A 99 7.13 27.61 7.08
N THR A 100 7.03 27.88 5.79
CA THR A 100 8.03 27.45 4.81
C THR A 100 8.56 28.65 4.05
N PRO A 101 9.71 28.52 3.37
CA PRO A 101 10.15 29.54 2.42
C PRO A 101 9.16 29.82 1.29
N TYR A 102 8.16 28.96 1.09
CA TYR A 102 7.10 29.06 0.08
C TYR A 102 5.79 29.67 0.63
N GLY A 103 5.82 30.17 1.87
CA GLY A 103 4.71 30.86 2.53
C GLY A 103 4.14 30.11 3.73
N LYS A 104 3.10 30.71 4.34
CA LYS A 104 2.38 30.13 5.47
C LYS A 104 1.37 29.08 4.99
N LYS A 105 1.48 27.86 5.51
CA LYS A 105 0.64 26.70 5.20
C LYS A 105 0.52 26.47 3.69
N PRO A 106 1.61 26.13 2.99
CA PRO A 106 1.50 25.64 1.62
C PRO A 106 0.59 24.42 1.62
N SER A 107 -0.13 24.19 0.51
CA SER A 107 -1.08 23.08 0.44
C SER A 107 -1.01 22.39 -0.90
N VAL A 108 -1.19 21.07 -0.88
CA VAL A 108 -1.23 20.25 -2.08
C VAL A 108 -2.64 19.69 -2.22
N LYS A 109 -3.15 19.66 -3.45
CA LYS A 109 -4.38 18.98 -3.82
C LYS A 109 -4.08 18.05 -4.98
N ALA A 110 -4.55 16.81 -4.94
CA ALA A 110 -4.54 15.93 -6.09
C ALA A 110 -5.98 15.71 -6.57
N ASP A 111 -6.15 15.64 -7.88
CA ASP A 111 -7.41 15.46 -8.56
C ASP A 111 -7.20 14.42 -9.67
N LYS A 112 -8.15 13.49 -9.82
CA LYS A 112 -8.04 12.39 -10.80
C LYS A 112 -7.95 12.89 -12.25
N ASN A 113 -8.49 14.07 -12.55
CA ASN A 113 -8.58 14.60 -13.91
C ASN A 113 -7.66 15.80 -14.14
N LYS A 114 -7.22 16.46 -13.06
CA LYS A 114 -6.40 17.69 -13.13
C LYS A 114 -4.97 17.51 -12.61
N GLY A 115 -4.65 16.31 -12.10
CA GLY A 115 -3.36 16.00 -11.51
C GLY A 115 -3.13 16.68 -10.16
N VAL A 116 -1.87 17.00 -9.88
CA VAL A 116 -1.42 17.57 -8.60
C VAL A 116 -1.31 19.09 -8.72
N THR A 117 -2.04 19.81 -7.88
CA THR A 117 -1.94 21.26 -7.72
C THR A 117 -1.27 21.60 -6.38
N ILE A 118 -0.11 22.22 -6.46
CA ILE A 118 0.66 22.74 -5.32
C ILE A 118 0.37 24.24 -5.20
N LYS A 119 -0.03 24.69 -4.01
CA LYS A 119 -0.35 26.10 -3.74
C LYS A 119 0.65 26.68 -2.77
N ILE A 120 1.30 27.74 -3.22
CA ILE A 120 2.29 28.51 -2.45
C ILE A 120 1.92 30.00 -2.49
N SER A 121 2.50 30.80 -1.61
CA SER A 121 2.26 32.25 -1.62
C SER A 121 3.19 32.94 -2.63
N GLN A 122 2.66 33.84 -3.46
CA GLN A 122 3.45 34.68 -4.36
C GLN A 122 4.36 35.65 -3.59
N ASP A 123 4.01 36.00 -2.35
CA ASP A 123 4.82 36.85 -1.46
C ASP A 123 5.78 36.06 -0.58
N SER A 124 5.94 34.77 -0.88
CA SER A 124 6.86 33.90 -0.18
C SER A 124 8.32 34.31 -0.39
N GLN A 125 9.16 33.90 0.56
CA GLN A 125 10.59 34.17 0.52
C GLN A 125 11.23 33.61 -0.76
N ALA A 126 10.85 32.40 -1.19
CA ALA A 126 11.39 31.77 -2.39
C ALA A 126 11.10 32.58 -3.67
N ILE A 127 9.90 33.17 -3.81
CA ILE A 127 9.56 34.00 -4.98
C ILE A 127 10.22 35.37 -4.91
N LYS A 128 10.34 35.95 -3.71
CA LYS A 128 11.06 37.22 -3.51
C LYS A 128 12.55 37.08 -3.85
N GLU A 129 13.18 36.01 -3.38
CA GLU A 129 14.59 35.71 -3.68
C GLU A 129 14.80 35.37 -5.15
N LEU A 130 13.87 34.63 -5.78
CA LEU A 130 13.91 34.37 -7.22
C LEU A 130 13.94 35.68 -8.03
N LYS A 131 13.06 36.64 -7.70
CA LYS A 131 13.02 37.95 -8.36
C LYS A 131 14.29 38.78 -8.12
N ALA A 132 14.97 38.54 -7.00
CA ALA A 132 16.23 39.19 -6.64
C ALA A 132 17.46 38.46 -7.20
N GLY A 133 17.29 37.48 -8.10
CA GLY A 133 18.41 36.73 -8.71
C GLY A 133 18.99 35.63 -7.82
N LYS A 134 18.30 35.22 -6.76
CA LYS A 134 18.72 34.14 -5.84
C LYS A 134 17.75 32.95 -5.96
N PRO A 135 17.86 32.10 -6.99
CA PRO A 135 16.84 31.12 -7.34
C PRO A 135 16.89 29.82 -6.50
N ASP A 136 17.86 29.64 -5.60
CA ASP A 136 18.13 28.34 -4.94
C ASP A 136 16.90 27.70 -4.30
N LYS A 137 16.13 28.47 -3.54
CA LYS A 137 14.90 27.98 -2.88
C LYS A 137 13.83 27.60 -3.90
N TRP A 138 13.71 28.38 -4.97
CA TRP A 138 12.79 28.06 -6.05
C TRP A 138 13.23 26.79 -6.80
N ASN A 139 14.51 26.70 -7.15
CA ASN A 139 15.09 25.55 -7.83
C ASN A 139 14.96 24.27 -7.01
N TYR A 140 15.07 24.34 -5.69
CA TYR A 140 14.82 23.22 -4.80
C TYR A 140 13.39 22.67 -4.94
N LEU A 141 12.38 23.55 -4.92
CA LEU A 141 10.99 23.17 -5.14
C LEU A 141 10.78 22.57 -6.54
N VAL A 142 11.35 23.20 -7.57
CA VAL A 142 11.27 22.73 -8.96
C VAL A 142 11.86 21.32 -9.08
N ASN A 143 13.07 21.11 -8.57
CA ASN A 143 13.78 19.83 -8.66
C ASN A 143 13.05 18.71 -7.91
N ARG A 144 12.57 18.96 -6.68
CA ARG A 144 11.78 17.97 -5.93
C ARG A 144 10.46 17.66 -6.63
N SER A 145 9.76 18.67 -7.12
CA SER A 145 8.50 18.50 -7.85
C SER A 145 8.72 17.71 -9.14
N ARG A 146 9.80 18.00 -9.88
CA ARG A 146 10.19 17.29 -11.10
C ARG A 146 10.49 15.83 -10.83
N SER A 147 11.33 15.55 -9.82
CA SER A 147 11.68 14.19 -9.43
C SER A 147 10.44 13.37 -9.04
N ARG A 148 9.51 13.99 -8.30
CA ARG A 148 8.29 13.30 -7.86
C ARG A 148 7.29 13.07 -9.00
N SER A 149 7.10 14.07 -9.86
CA SER A 149 6.31 13.97 -11.09
C SER A 149 6.83 12.85 -12.01
N LYS A 150 8.16 12.73 -12.18
CA LYS A 150 8.78 11.64 -12.94
C LYS A 150 8.51 10.26 -12.30
N ALA A 151 8.60 10.16 -10.98
CA ALA A 151 8.33 8.91 -10.28
C ALA A 151 6.87 8.44 -10.48
N PHE A 152 5.92 9.37 -10.63
CA PHE A 152 4.51 9.04 -10.75
C PHE A 152 4.11 8.54 -12.14
N HIS A 153 4.89 8.86 -13.17
CA HIS A 153 4.60 8.54 -14.58
C HIS A 153 4.45 7.04 -14.88
N LYS A 154 4.90 6.14 -13.99
CA LYS A 154 4.78 4.68 -14.16
C LYS A 154 4.29 3.92 -12.92
N VAL A 155 4.05 4.61 -11.81
CA VAL A 155 3.73 3.98 -10.52
C VAL A 155 2.23 3.91 -10.27
N TYR A 156 1.46 4.88 -10.77
CA TYR A 156 0.02 4.90 -10.58
C TYR A 156 -0.71 4.62 -11.88
N ALA A 157 -1.82 3.90 -11.79
CA ALA A 157 -2.70 3.62 -12.92
C ALA A 157 -3.23 4.89 -13.60
N ASN A 158 -3.31 6.01 -12.87
CA ASN A 158 -3.73 7.29 -13.42
C ASN A 158 -2.51 8.17 -13.79
N PRO A 159 -2.23 8.38 -15.09
CA PRO A 159 -1.11 9.20 -15.55
C PRO A 159 -1.29 10.69 -15.20
N GLU A 160 -2.51 11.16 -14.92
CA GLU A 160 -2.75 12.56 -14.53
C GLU A 160 -2.03 12.91 -13.23
N TYR A 161 -1.79 11.95 -12.33
CA TYR A 161 -1.04 12.23 -11.12
C TYR A 161 0.41 12.60 -11.38
N ALA A 162 0.98 12.26 -12.54
CA ALA A 162 2.30 12.73 -12.93
C ALA A 162 2.32 14.21 -13.35
N LYS A 163 1.17 14.85 -13.56
CA LYS A 163 1.08 16.27 -13.91
C LYS A 163 1.04 17.13 -12.67
N PHE A 164 2.07 17.95 -12.49
CA PHE A 164 2.22 18.83 -11.34
C PHE A 164 2.09 20.30 -11.79
N LYS A 165 1.33 21.07 -11.03
CA LYS A 165 1.12 22.50 -11.27
C LYS A 165 1.30 23.28 -9.98
N VAL A 166 2.22 24.24 -9.98
CA VAL A 166 2.37 25.19 -8.86
C VAL A 166 1.62 26.47 -9.22
N VAL A 167 0.71 26.90 -8.34
CA VAL A 167 -0.07 28.12 -8.48
C VAL A 167 0.04 28.99 -7.24
N ASP A 168 -0.29 30.28 -7.41
CA ASP A 168 -0.47 31.14 -6.24
C ASP A 168 -1.69 30.71 -5.42
N LYS A 169 -1.55 30.82 -4.09
CA LYS A 169 -2.56 30.43 -3.12
C LYS A 169 -3.77 31.36 -3.16
N HIS A 170 -3.57 32.65 -3.44
CA HIS A 170 -4.62 33.66 -3.47
C HIS A 170 -5.21 33.82 -4.87
N ASP A 171 -4.42 33.59 -5.93
CA ASP A 171 -4.84 33.63 -7.32
C ASP A 171 -4.44 32.37 -8.09
N LYS A 172 -5.39 31.43 -8.21
CA LYS A 172 -5.18 30.15 -8.92
C LYS A 172 -4.93 30.31 -10.43
N LYS A 173 -5.22 31.47 -11.03
CA LYS A 173 -4.95 31.74 -12.45
C LYS A 173 -3.46 31.99 -12.68
N LYS A 174 -2.73 32.47 -11.66
CA LYS A 174 -1.30 32.66 -11.72
C LYS A 174 -0.57 31.34 -11.54
N VAL A 175 -0.13 30.80 -12.67
CA VAL A 175 0.72 29.60 -12.72
C VAL A 175 2.18 30.01 -12.57
N LEU A 176 2.88 29.31 -11.68
CA LEU A 176 4.29 29.56 -11.38
C LEU A 176 5.18 28.45 -11.95
N LEU A 177 4.66 27.21 -12.00
CA LEU A 177 5.38 26.05 -12.53
C LEU A 177 4.37 25.06 -13.14
N LYS A 178 4.72 24.45 -14.27
CA LYS A 178 4.03 23.28 -14.81
C LYS A 178 5.06 22.20 -15.13
N ILE A 179 4.79 20.99 -14.65
CA ILE A 179 5.60 19.81 -14.92
C ILE A 179 4.66 18.71 -15.39
N ASP A 180 5.03 18.02 -16.45
CA ASP A 180 4.36 16.81 -16.90
C ASP A 180 5.36 15.68 -16.90
N SER A 181 5.16 14.69 -16.03
CA SER A 181 5.95 13.45 -16.04
C SER A 181 7.47 13.65 -15.93
N GLY A 182 7.88 14.71 -15.23
CA GLY A 182 9.29 15.12 -15.08
C GLY A 182 9.79 16.13 -16.13
N ASP A 183 8.98 16.50 -17.12
CA ASP A 183 9.30 17.55 -18.08
C ASP A 183 8.76 18.89 -17.60
N ILE A 184 9.63 19.89 -17.49
CA ILE A 184 9.23 21.26 -17.13
C ILE A 184 8.62 21.91 -18.37
N LYS A 185 7.30 22.13 -18.37
CA LYS A 185 6.57 22.77 -19.49
C LYS A 185 6.49 24.29 -19.33
N TYR A 186 6.61 24.80 -18.12
CA TYR A 186 6.62 26.23 -17.82
C TYR A 186 7.26 26.47 -16.46
N ASN A 187 8.16 27.45 -16.37
CA ASN A 187 8.76 27.88 -15.11
C ASN A 187 8.83 29.42 -15.05
N ILE A 188 8.33 30.01 -13.96
CA ILE A 188 8.38 31.48 -13.78
C ILE A 188 9.81 32.01 -13.67
N ALA A 189 10.78 31.17 -13.27
CA ALA A 189 12.20 31.55 -13.21
C ALA A 189 12.76 31.95 -14.59
N ASP A 190 12.23 31.38 -15.67
CA ASP A 190 12.67 31.68 -17.04
C ASP A 190 12.42 33.15 -17.43
N LYS A 191 11.54 33.85 -16.70
CA LYS A 191 11.31 35.30 -16.87
C LYS A 191 12.38 36.17 -16.22
N TYR A 192 13.10 35.62 -15.26
CA TYR A 192 14.07 36.34 -14.43
C TYR A 192 15.52 35.96 -14.77
N ASN A 193 15.72 34.84 -15.47
CA ASN A 193 16.99 34.46 -16.09
C ASN A 193 17.16 35.27 -17.39
N LYS A 194 17.57 36.54 -17.26
CA LYS A 194 18.15 37.32 -18.36
C LYS A 194 19.67 37.31 -18.25
#